data_AF-A0A7C2SC50-F1
#
_entry.id   AF-A0A7C2SC50-F1
#
_cell.length_a   1.000
_cell.length_b   1.000
_cell.length_c   1.000
_cell.angle_alpha   90.00
_cell.angle_beta   90.00
_cell.angle_gamma   90.00
#
_symmetry.space_group_name_H-M   'P 1'
#
loop_
_entity.id
_entity.type
_entity.pdbx_description
1 polymer ?
#
loop_
_entity_poly.entity_id
_entity_poly.type
_entity_poly.pdbx_seq_one_letter_code
_entity_poly.pdbx_strand_id
1 'polypeptide(L)'
;MKKNLAAGIILMLMFLAIRVSAAEILSLNLGVSDIQEVAFGGNDVWLKLAPSASSQLEHLTSSNQGKLLEITVDGMPAMKIHIRAAVYSGIVEISDASPELLERLQEVDKRIRATHEPVSTTH
;
A
#
# COMPACT_ATOMS: atom_id res chain seq x y z
N MET A 1 -57.64 -32.34 9.54
CA MET A 1 -56.58 -31.47 10.09
C MET A 1 -55.24 -31.91 9.51
N LYS A 2 -54.81 -31.33 8.38
CA LYS A 2 -53.51 -31.64 7.74
C LYS A 2 -52.48 -30.67 8.31
N LYS A 3 -51.52 -31.21 9.06
CA LYS A 3 -50.53 -30.46 9.83
C LYS A 3 -49.46 -29.86 8.89
N ASN A 4 -49.48 -28.55 8.79
CA ASN A 4 -48.36 -27.59 8.64
C ASN A 4 -46.97 -28.20 8.31
N LEU A 5 -46.77 -28.69 7.08
CA LEU A 5 -45.46 -29.16 6.59
C LEU A 5 -44.60 -28.01 6.02
N ALA A 6 -45.20 -26.84 5.76
CA ALA A 6 -44.54 -25.71 5.11
C ALA A 6 -43.61 -24.90 6.03
N ALA A 7 -43.75 -25.02 7.36
CA ALA A 7 -42.98 -24.22 8.31
C ALA A 7 -41.55 -24.75 8.54
N GLY A 8 -41.28 -26.03 8.26
CA GLY A 8 -39.96 -26.63 8.48
C GLY A 8 -38.94 -26.31 7.39
N ILE A 9 -39.39 -26.09 6.15
CA ILE A 9 -38.50 -25.89 4.99
C ILE A 9 -37.97 -24.45 4.95
N ILE A 10 -38.74 -23.47 5.43
CA ILE A 10 -38.35 -22.05 5.43
C ILE A 10 -37.25 -21.77 6.46
N LEU A 11 -37.19 -22.51 7.57
CA LEU A 11 -36.17 -22.31 8.60
C LEU A 11 -34.77 -22.81 8.18
N MET A 12 -34.69 -23.70 7.17
CA MET A 12 -33.42 -24.25 6.70
C MET A 12 -32.70 -23.34 5.69
N LEU A 13 -33.39 -22.36 5.10
CA LEU A 13 -32.84 -21.42 4.10
C LEU A 13 -32.16 -20.18 4.72
N MET A 14 -32.21 -19.99 6.04
CA MET A 14 -31.84 -18.72 6.66
C MET A 14 -30.36 -18.59 7.11
N PHE A 15 -29.51 -19.60 6.91
CA PHE A 15 -28.14 -19.60 7.45
C PHE A 15 -26.98 -19.55 6.45
N LEU A 16 -27.25 -19.40 5.15
CA LEU A 16 -26.18 -19.21 4.16
C LEU A 16 -26.23 -17.80 3.54
N ALA A 17 -26.27 -16.77 4.40
CA ALA A 17 -25.78 -15.46 4.00
C ALA A 17 -24.26 -15.57 3.85
N ILE A 18 -23.81 -16.07 2.70
CA ILE A 18 -22.42 -15.96 2.27
C ILE A 18 -22.15 -14.46 2.24
N ARG A 19 -21.49 -13.96 3.28
CA ARG A 19 -20.82 -12.67 3.24
C ARG A 19 -19.72 -12.84 2.20
N VAL A 20 -20.04 -12.58 0.93
CA VAL A 20 -19.03 -12.21 -0.05
C VAL A 20 -18.49 -10.90 0.49
N SER A 21 -17.47 -10.99 1.35
CA SER A 21 -16.65 -9.83 1.66
C SER A 21 -16.03 -9.47 0.33
N ALA A 22 -16.48 -8.38 -0.29
CA ALA A 22 -15.69 -7.72 -1.32
C ALA A 22 -14.27 -7.64 -0.76
N ALA A 23 -13.29 -8.13 -1.51
CA ALA A 23 -11.91 -8.10 -1.07
C ALA A 23 -11.57 -6.64 -0.77
N GLU A 24 -11.45 -6.30 0.51
CA GLU A 24 -11.17 -4.94 0.96
C GLU A 24 -9.75 -4.63 0.52
N ILE A 25 -9.62 -3.70 -0.44
CA ILE A 25 -8.34 -3.20 -0.91
C ILE A 25 -7.97 -2.04 0.00
N LEU A 26 -6.84 -2.17 0.67
CA LEU A 26 -6.23 -1.09 1.44
C LEU A 26 -5.38 -0.24 0.49
N SER A 27 -5.40 1.07 0.68
CA SER A 27 -4.61 2.00 -0.12
C SER A 27 -3.66 2.79 0.77
N LEU A 28 -2.39 2.87 0.35
CA LEU A 28 -1.38 3.75 0.93
C LEU A 28 -0.84 4.66 -0.18
N ASN A 29 -1.13 5.95 -0.09
CA ASN A 29 -0.61 6.94 -1.02
C ASN A 29 0.60 7.65 -0.39
N LEU A 30 1.76 7.53 -1.04
CA LEU A 30 3.01 8.16 -0.65
C LEU A 30 3.21 9.45 -1.43
N GLY A 31 3.35 10.57 -0.71
CA GLY A 31 3.80 11.82 -1.29
C GLY A 31 5.31 11.98 -1.23
N VAL A 32 5.83 13.04 -1.84
CA VAL A 32 7.27 13.38 -1.78
C VAL A 32 7.80 13.51 -0.36
N SER A 33 7.02 14.07 0.57
CA SER A 33 7.42 14.20 1.98
C SER A 33 7.50 12.87 2.73
N ASP A 34 6.86 11.83 2.19
CA ASP A 34 6.81 10.49 2.79
C ASP A 34 8.01 9.64 2.38
N ILE A 35 8.85 10.14 1.47
CA ILE A 35 10.01 9.46 0.90
C ILE A 35 11.28 10.22 1.33
N GLN A 36 12.18 9.55 2.03
CA GLN A 36 13.47 10.09 2.45
C GLN A 36 14.57 9.87 1.43
N GLU A 37 14.52 8.74 0.73
CA GLU A 37 15.58 8.35 -0.21
C GLU A 37 15.00 7.43 -1.28
N VAL A 38 15.52 7.55 -2.49
CA VAL A 38 15.18 6.70 -3.64
C VAL A 38 16.46 6.10 -4.18
N ALA A 39 16.48 4.78 -4.34
CA ALA A 39 17.58 4.05 -4.98
C ALA A 39 17.07 3.29 -6.20
N PHE A 40 17.79 3.39 -7.32
CA PHE A 40 17.42 2.77 -8.59
C PHE A 40 18.36 1.62 -8.96
N GLY A 41 17.79 0.51 -9.44
CA GLY A 41 18.51 -0.64 -9.97
C GLY A 41 17.83 -1.16 -11.23
N GLY A 42 18.05 -0.48 -12.37
CA GLY A 42 17.29 -0.76 -13.58
C GLY A 42 15.85 -0.28 -13.44
N ASN A 43 14.88 -1.17 -13.62
CA ASN A 43 13.46 -0.87 -13.39
C ASN A 43 13.02 -1.10 -11.93
N ASP A 44 13.90 -1.68 -11.11
CA ASP A 44 13.62 -1.88 -9.69
C ASP A 44 13.98 -0.61 -8.90
N VAL A 45 13.11 -0.24 -7.96
CA VAL A 45 13.28 0.96 -7.14
C VAL A 45 13.06 0.64 -5.67
N TRP A 46 13.98 1.09 -4.83
CA TRP A 46 13.84 1.02 -3.37
C TRP A 46 13.54 2.41 -2.83
N LEU A 47 12.42 2.53 -2.13
CA LEU A 47 12.02 3.73 -1.42
C LEU A 47 12.30 3.54 0.05
N LYS A 48 13.11 4.43 0.62
CA LYS A 48 13.22 4.59 2.07
C LYS A 48 12.18 5.60 2.51
N LEU A 49 11.21 5.17 3.31
CA LEU A 49 10.11 6.00 3.76
C LEU A 49 10.51 6.89 4.94
N ALA A 50 9.85 8.05 5.07
CA ALA A 50 9.90 8.88 6.27
C ALA A 50 9.40 8.10 7.50
N PRO A 51 9.80 8.46 8.74
CA PRO A 51 9.37 7.75 9.94
C PRO A 51 7.84 7.68 10.06
N SER A 52 7.13 8.77 9.74
CA SER A 52 5.66 8.81 9.76
C SER A 52 5.04 7.78 8.80
N ALA A 53 5.52 7.75 7.55
CA ALA A 53 5.04 6.84 6.53
C ALA A 53 5.43 5.37 6.84
N SER A 54 6.62 5.15 7.42
CA SER A 54 7.06 3.84 7.89
C SER A 54 6.12 3.30 8.98
N SER A 55 5.80 4.11 9.99
CA SER A 55 4.86 3.72 11.06
C SER A 55 3.45 3.48 10.52
N GLN A 56 3.00 4.24 9.53
CA GLN A 56 1.71 4.01 8.89
C GLN A 56 1.70 2.68 8.12
N LEU A 57 2.75 2.38 7.36
CA LEU A 57 2.91 1.11 6.65
C LEU A 57 2.95 -0.07 7.64
N GLU A 58 3.69 0.06 8.73
CA GLU A 58 3.75 -0.94 9.79
C GLU A 58 2.36 -1.20 10.38
N HIS A 59 1.63 -0.15 10.76
CA HIS A 59 0.30 -0.27 11.34
C HIS A 59 -0.70 -0.91 10.36
N LEU A 60 -0.66 -0.51 9.08
CA LEU A 60 -1.50 -1.09 8.03
C LEU A 60 -1.20 -2.58 7.85
N THR A 61 0.07 -2.95 7.78
CA THR A 61 0.48 -4.34 7.50
C THR A 61 0.35 -5.27 8.71
N SER A 62 0.52 -4.77 9.94
CA SER A 62 0.35 -5.56 11.15
C SER A 62 -1.11 -5.94 11.41
N SER A 63 -2.05 -5.03 11.11
CA SER A 63 -3.47 -5.22 11.41
C SER A 63 -4.28 -5.89 10.30
N ASN A 64 -3.69 -6.10 9.11
CA ASN A 64 -4.44 -6.50 7.92
C ASN A 64 -3.80 -7.62 7.09
N GLN A 65 -3.18 -8.60 7.77
CA GLN A 65 -2.64 -9.79 7.09
C GLN A 65 -3.72 -10.50 6.26
N GLY A 66 -3.33 -10.96 5.08
CA GLY A 66 -4.21 -11.59 4.09
C GLY A 66 -4.97 -10.61 3.19
N LYS A 67 -5.03 -9.31 3.52
CA LYS A 67 -5.66 -8.30 2.66
C LYS A 67 -4.73 -7.85 1.53
N LEU A 68 -5.33 -7.25 0.51
CA LEU A 68 -4.62 -6.65 -0.62
C LEU A 68 -4.29 -5.19 -0.30
N LEU A 69 -3.02 -4.83 -0.39
CA LEU A 69 -2.52 -3.48 -0.24
C LEU A 69 -2.11 -2.94 -1.61
N GLU A 70 -2.64 -1.79 -1.97
CA GLU A 70 -2.21 -0.99 -3.12
C GLU A 70 -1.40 0.19 -2.61
N ILE A 71 -0.18 0.34 -3.13
CA ILE A 71 0.68 1.48 -2.85
C ILE A 71 0.71 2.35 -4.09
N THR A 72 0.47 3.65 -3.91
CA THR A 72 0.59 4.66 -4.95
C THR A 72 1.63 5.70 -4.54
N VAL A 73 2.31 6.30 -5.51
CA VAL A 73 3.21 7.44 -5.31
C VAL A 73 2.64 8.64 -6.05
N ASP A 74 2.30 9.70 -5.31
CA ASP A 74 1.60 10.88 -5.84
C ASP A 74 0.37 10.50 -6.70
N GLY A 75 -0.37 9.47 -6.28
CA GLY A 75 -1.55 8.95 -6.98
C GLY A 75 -1.25 8.00 -8.16
N MET A 76 0.00 7.77 -8.54
CA MET A 76 0.35 6.79 -9.55
C MET A 76 0.51 5.40 -8.95
N PRO A 77 -0.08 4.34 -9.54
CA PRO A 77 0.10 2.97 -9.08
C PRO A 77 1.57 2.58 -9.03
N ALA A 78 2.05 2.18 -7.86
CA ALA A 78 3.41 1.70 -7.68
C ALA A 78 3.45 0.17 -7.53
N MET A 79 2.60 -0.38 -6.67
CA MET A 79 2.49 -1.83 -6.53
C MET A 79 1.16 -2.25 -5.93
N LYS A 80 0.87 -3.55 -6.07
CA LYS A 80 -0.26 -4.20 -5.42
C LYS A 80 0.17 -5.55 -4.86
N ILE A 81 0.11 -5.70 -3.53
CA ILE A 81 0.65 -6.87 -2.83
C ILE A 81 -0.33 -7.42 -1.81
N HIS A 82 -0.31 -8.74 -1.60
CA HIS A 82 -0.99 -9.32 -0.45
C HIS A 82 -0.10 -9.16 0.79
N ILE A 83 -0.68 -8.64 1.87
CA ILE A 83 0.02 -8.49 3.14
C ILE A 83 0.24 -9.88 3.73
N ARG A 84 1.48 -10.38 3.67
CA ARG A 84 1.86 -11.67 4.25
C ARG A 84 2.40 -11.54 5.68
N ALA A 85 3.00 -10.40 5.99
CA ALA A 85 3.58 -10.09 7.27
C ALA A 85 3.59 -8.57 7.47
N ALA A 86 3.80 -8.13 8.71
CA ALA A 86 4.05 -6.74 9.02
C ALA A 86 5.40 -6.28 8.45
N VAL A 87 5.45 -5.06 7.94
CA VAL A 87 6.64 -4.44 7.37
C VAL A 87 7.20 -3.41 8.34
N TYR A 88 8.40 -3.67 8.87
CA TYR A 88 9.06 -2.82 9.87
C TYR A 88 10.29 -2.09 9.33
N SER A 89 10.76 -2.44 8.13
CA SER A 89 12.00 -1.90 7.56
C SER A 89 11.90 -0.42 7.18
N GLY A 90 10.68 0.09 6.95
CA GLY A 90 10.47 1.39 6.32
C GLY A 90 10.99 1.44 4.87
N ILE A 91 11.29 0.28 4.27
CA ILE A 91 11.78 0.17 2.89
C ILE A 91 10.71 -0.54 2.06
N VAL A 92 10.37 0.07 0.93
CA VAL A 92 9.45 -0.48 -0.06
C VAL A 92 10.22 -0.73 -1.35
N GLU A 93 10.20 -1.96 -1.84
CA GLU A 93 10.79 -2.35 -3.11
C GLU A 93 9.71 -2.43 -4.18
N ILE A 94 9.78 -1.55 -5.18
CA ILE A 94 8.94 -1.57 -6.37
C ILE A 94 9.71 -2.28 -7.46
N SER A 95 9.34 -3.51 -7.76
CA SER A 95 9.92 -4.27 -8.88
C SER A 95 9.24 -3.90 -10.19
N ASP A 96 10.02 -3.80 -11.27
CA ASP A 96 9.55 -3.49 -12.63
C ASP A 96 8.60 -2.26 -12.69
N ALA A 97 9.05 -1.13 -12.13
CA ALA A 97 8.30 0.11 -12.15
C ALA A 97 7.99 0.57 -13.58
N SER A 98 6.79 1.13 -13.79
CA SER A 98 6.43 1.66 -15.10
C SER A 98 7.32 2.85 -15.48
N PRO A 99 7.56 3.11 -16.77
CA PRO A 99 8.36 4.26 -17.21
C PRO A 99 7.88 5.59 -16.62
N GLU A 100 6.56 5.79 -16.54
CA GLU A 100 5.96 7.01 -15.98
C GLU A 100 6.25 7.15 -14.48
N LEU A 101 6.19 6.04 -13.73
CA LEU A 101 6.53 6.03 -12.32
C LEU A 101 8.03 6.26 -12.11
N LEU A 102 8.88 5.68 -12.95
CA LEU A 102 10.33 5.90 -12.90
C LEU A 102 10.68 7.37 -13.13
N GLU A 103 10.10 8.01 -14.16
CA GLU A 103 10.28 9.43 -14.42
C GLU A 103 9.85 10.27 -13.21
N ARG A 104 8.70 9.95 -12.60
CA ARG A 104 8.27 10.63 -11.38
C ARG A 104 9.27 10.45 -10.24
N LEU A 105 9.68 9.22 -9.96
CA LEU A 105 10.57 8.94 -8.84
C LEU A 105 11.94 9.61 -9.02
N GLN A 106 12.39 9.82 -10.26
CA GLN A 106 13.56 10.65 -10.55
C GLN A 106 13.35 12.13 -10.20
N GLU A 107 12.16 12.69 -10.44
CA GLU A 107 11.83 14.05 -9.98
C GLU A 107 11.81 14.14 -8.45
N VAL A 108 11.24 13.12 -7.79
CA VAL A 108 11.21 13.02 -6.34
C VAL A 108 12.63 12.99 -5.77
N ASP A 109 13.50 12.12 -6.30
CA ASP A 109 14.90 12.01 -5.88
C ASP A 109 15.66 13.34 -6.03
N LYS A 110 15.48 14.04 -7.17
CA LYS A 110 16.07 15.37 -7.39
C LYS A 110 15.64 16.38 -6.32
N ARG A 111 14.36 16.39 -5.96
CA ARG A 111 13.81 17.30 -4.94
C ARG A 111 14.34 16.98 -3.53
N ILE A 112 14.42 15.70 -3.20
CA ILE A 112 15.00 15.23 -1.94
C ILE A 112 16.45 15.71 -1.84
N ARG A 113 17.27 15.49 -2.88
CA ARG A 113 18.68 15.92 -2.91
C ARG A 113 18.84 17.43 -2.82
N ALA A 114 18.02 18.20 -3.53
CA ALA A 114 18.04 19.67 -3.47
C ALA A 114 17.73 20.21 -2.07
N THR A 115 16.93 19.48 -1.28
CA THR A 115 16.64 19.85 0.12
C THR A 115 17.79 19.55 1.07
N HIS A 116 18.75 18.71 0.66
CA HIS A 116 19.91 18.29 1.44
C HIS A 116 21.22 18.99 1.03
N GLU A 117 21.23 19.86 0.01
CA GLU A 117 22.41 20.69 -0.27
C GLU A 117 22.55 21.78 0.83
N PRO A 118 23.69 21.85 1.53
CA PRO A 118 23.95 22.94 2.45
C PRO A 118 24.07 24.22 1.63
N VAL A 119 23.29 25.24 2.00
CA VAL A 119 23.49 26.62 1.54
C VAL A 119 24.94 26.96 1.86
N SER A 120 25.81 26.91 0.86
CA SER A 120 27.18 27.40 0.99
C SER A 120 27.09 28.91 1.16
N THR A 121 27.03 29.37 2.41
CA THR A 121 27.23 30.76 2.76
C THR A 121 28.69 31.10 2.47
N THR A 122 28.93 31.64 1.28
CA THR A 122 30.15 32.37 0.96
C THR A 122 30.17 33.64 1.81
N HIS A 123 31.11 33.72 2.74
CA HIS A 123 31.57 34.96 3.37
C HIS A 123 33.08 35.07 3.21
#